data_AF-A0A8X6QYG4-F1
#
_entry.id   AF-A0A8X6QYG4-F1
#
_cell.length_a   1.000
_cell.length_b   1.000
_cell.length_c   1.000
_cell.angle_alpha   90.00
_cell.angle_beta   90.00
_cell.angle_gamma   90.00
#
_symmetry.space_group_name_H-M   'P 1'
#
loop_
_entity.id
_entity.type
_entity.pdbx_description
1 polymer ?
#
loop_
_entity_poly.entity_id
_entity_poly.type
_entity_poly.pdbx_seq_one_letter_code
_entity_poly.pdbx_strand_id
1 'polypeptide(L)'
;MEANLTSENLKYYHSKVYSLYALPKFRQVASGILIGVKKELAANFRIIKAMATDCDKSEVVHLDVWKSRVLFKILAIYNLPCNSPDFSYVNHCKHTIFVGDFNAYFPKWGYSNTNESGGRVQNFLSSSIFELVYNKEDPTLIYITMAEALSWIY
;
A
#
# COMPACT_ATOMS: atom_id res chain seq x y z
N MET A 1 -2.41 15.80 10.96
CA MET A 1 -3.76 15.85 10.36
C MET A 1 -4.01 14.48 9.75
N GLU A 2 -4.89 13.68 10.34
CA GLU A 2 -5.16 12.31 9.88
C GLU A 2 -5.99 12.32 8.58
N ALA A 3 -5.76 11.34 7.70
CA ALA A 3 -6.50 11.19 6.47
C ALA A 3 -7.95 10.77 6.76
N ASN A 4 -8.91 11.63 6.39
CA ASN A 4 -10.36 11.43 6.57
C ASN A 4 -11.06 11.40 5.21
N LEU A 5 -10.81 10.34 4.44
CA LEU A 5 -11.34 10.21 3.08
C LEU A 5 -12.76 9.65 3.10
N THR A 6 -13.78 10.51 3.08
CA THR A 6 -15.18 10.10 2.88
C THR A 6 -15.51 10.08 1.38
N SER A 7 -16.55 9.33 0.98
CA SER A 7 -17.05 9.35 -0.41
C SER A 7 -17.42 10.76 -0.88
N GLU A 8 -17.94 11.59 0.02
CA GLU A 8 -18.29 12.98 -0.25
C GLU A 8 -17.06 13.88 -0.49
N ASN A 9 -15.92 13.53 0.10
CA ASN A 9 -14.68 14.28 -0.03
C ASN A 9 -13.97 14.00 -1.37
N LEU A 10 -14.30 12.90 -2.06
CA LEU A 10 -13.67 12.52 -3.33
C LEU A 10 -13.78 13.61 -4.41
N LYS A 11 -14.86 14.41 -4.37
CA LYS A 11 -15.07 15.54 -5.29
C LYS A 11 -13.98 16.62 -5.20
N TYR A 12 -13.34 16.77 -4.04
CA TYR A 12 -12.29 17.78 -3.82
C TYR A 12 -10.93 17.37 -4.37
N TYR A 13 -10.73 16.08 -4.66
CA TYR A 13 -9.45 15.57 -5.14
C TYR A 13 -9.33 15.58 -6.67
N HIS A 14 -10.33 16.12 -7.39
CA HIS A 14 -10.40 16.08 -8.84
C HIS A 14 -9.09 16.52 -9.50
N SER A 15 -8.55 15.67 -10.38
CA SER A 15 -7.31 15.92 -11.09
C SER A 15 -7.51 15.86 -12.60
N LYS A 16 -6.92 16.81 -13.31
CA LYS A 16 -6.86 16.78 -14.78
C LYS A 16 -5.93 15.66 -15.28
N VAL A 17 -4.91 15.30 -14.51
CA VAL A 17 -3.84 14.37 -14.90
C VAL A 17 -4.06 12.94 -14.40
N TYR A 18 -4.73 12.79 -13.25
CA TYR A 18 -4.92 11.49 -12.59
C TYR A 18 -6.37 11.02 -12.62
N SER A 19 -6.58 9.74 -12.91
CA SER A 19 -7.77 8.99 -12.50
C SER A 19 -7.63 8.63 -11.03
N LEU A 20 -8.68 8.85 -10.25
CA LEU A 20 -8.67 8.60 -8.81
C LEU A 20 -9.50 7.37 -8.48
N TYR A 21 -8.95 6.52 -7.64
CA TYR A 21 -9.61 5.37 -7.05
C TYR A 21 -9.55 5.50 -5.54
N ALA A 22 -10.61 5.09 -4.86
CA ALA A 22 -10.68 5.22 -3.42
C ALA A 22 -11.33 4.02 -2.76
N LEU A 23 -10.75 3.63 -1.63
CA LEU A 23 -11.47 2.97 -0.56
C LEU A 23 -11.83 4.06 0.45
N PRO A 24 -13.09 4.51 0.53
CA PRO A 24 -13.50 5.50 1.51
C PRO A 24 -13.51 4.90 2.92
N LYS A 25 -13.32 5.76 3.90
CA LYS A 25 -13.37 5.48 5.33
C LYS A 25 -14.72 4.85 5.73
N PHE A 26 -14.68 3.77 6.50
CA PHE A 26 -15.89 3.11 7.03
C PHE A 26 -16.17 3.42 8.51
N ARG A 27 -15.13 3.70 9.32
CA ARG A 27 -15.19 3.88 10.80
C ARG A 27 -14.65 5.23 11.21
N GLN A 28 -14.86 5.72 12.44
CA GLN A 28 -14.35 7.03 12.89
C GLN A 28 -12.83 7.16 13.05
N VAL A 29 -12.09 6.06 13.20
CA VAL A 29 -10.60 6.08 13.29
C VAL A 29 -10.01 6.25 11.88
N ALA A 30 -8.89 6.96 11.73
CA ALA A 30 -8.21 7.23 10.46
C ALA A 30 -8.17 5.98 9.54
N SER A 31 -8.82 6.07 8.39
CA SER A 31 -8.98 4.96 7.43
C SER A 31 -9.30 5.56 6.06
N GLY A 32 -9.10 4.74 5.05
CA GLY A 32 -9.35 5.08 3.66
C GLY A 32 -8.06 5.26 2.88
N ILE A 33 -8.08 4.77 1.65
CA ILE A 33 -6.95 4.77 0.73
C ILE A 33 -7.37 5.53 -0.52
N LEU A 34 -6.64 6.59 -0.87
CA LEU A 34 -6.79 7.31 -2.14
C LEU A 34 -5.61 6.99 -3.05
N ILE A 35 -5.89 6.57 -4.28
CA ILE A 35 -4.89 6.25 -5.29
C ILE A 35 -5.12 7.13 -6.51
N GLY A 36 -4.08 7.87 -6.91
CA GLY A 36 -4.04 8.55 -8.21
C GLY A 36 -3.23 7.75 -9.22
N VAL A 37 -3.84 7.44 -10.37
CA VAL A 37 -3.16 6.81 -11.51
C VAL A 37 -3.18 7.76 -12.69
N LYS A 38 -2.04 7.99 -13.36
CA LYS A 38 -2.02 8.86 -14.54
C LYS A 38 -3.02 8.35 -15.59
N LYS A 39 -3.83 9.25 -16.17
CA LYS A 39 -4.89 8.89 -17.12
C LYS A 39 -4.40 8.17 -18.39
N GLU A 40 -3.13 8.33 -18.73
CA GLU A 40 -2.49 7.63 -19.86
C GLU A 40 -2.25 6.14 -19.60
N LEU A 41 -2.30 5.70 -18.34
CA LEU A 41 -2.13 4.30 -17.96
C LEU A 41 -3.49 3.62 -17.84
N ALA A 42 -3.58 2.41 -18.39
CA ALA A 42 -4.70 1.53 -18.11
C ALA A 42 -4.55 0.97 -16.69
N ALA A 43 -5.63 1.01 -15.91
CA ALA A 43 -5.64 0.47 -14.56
C ALA A 43 -6.98 -0.17 -14.19
N ASN A 44 -6.90 -1.21 -13.35
CA ASN A 44 -8.05 -1.87 -12.74
C ASN A 44 -7.90 -1.85 -11.23
N PHE A 45 -8.88 -1.26 -10.54
CA PHE A 45 -8.91 -1.14 -9.09
C PHE A 45 -9.94 -2.09 -8.49
N ARG A 46 -9.55 -2.75 -7.40
CA ARG A 46 -10.38 -3.68 -6.64
C ARG A 46 -10.13 -3.50 -5.15
N ILE A 47 -11.20 -3.44 -4.37
CA ILE A 47 -11.11 -3.52 -2.91
C ILE A 47 -10.99 -4.99 -2.54
N ILE A 48 -9.90 -5.37 -1.85
CA ILE A 48 -9.70 -6.74 -1.38
C ILE A 48 -10.25 -6.89 0.04
N LYS A 49 -9.96 -5.90 0.88
CA LYS A 49 -10.42 -5.86 2.27
C LYS A 49 -10.73 -4.43 2.69
N ALA A 50 -11.92 -4.22 3.22
CA ALA A 50 -12.33 -2.99 3.88
C ALA A 50 -12.55 -3.27 5.37
N MET A 51 -12.49 -2.24 6.22
CA MET A 51 -12.77 -2.40 7.66
C MET A 51 -14.28 -2.45 7.95
N ALA A 52 -14.93 -3.56 7.60
CA ALA A 52 -16.37 -3.73 7.75
C ALA A 52 -16.82 -3.97 9.21
N THR A 53 -15.95 -4.54 10.05
CA THR A 53 -16.28 -4.98 11.43
C THR A 53 -15.26 -4.51 12.46
N ASP A 54 -15.64 -4.50 13.74
CA ASP A 54 -14.77 -4.02 14.84
C ASP A 54 -13.54 -4.89 15.07
N CYS A 55 -13.53 -6.06 14.44
CA CYS A 55 -12.42 -6.99 14.44
C CYS A 55 -11.47 -6.76 13.25
N ASP A 56 -11.85 -5.97 12.24
CA ASP A 56 -11.01 -5.70 11.09
C ASP A 56 -9.92 -4.70 11.43
N LYS A 57 -8.67 -5.12 11.20
CA LYS A 57 -7.48 -4.35 11.58
C LYS A 57 -6.63 -3.88 10.39
N SER A 58 -7.11 -4.09 9.16
CA SER A 58 -6.38 -3.70 7.95
C SER A 58 -7.32 -3.43 6.77
N GLU A 59 -6.90 -2.51 5.91
CA GLU A 59 -7.47 -2.21 4.60
C GLU A 59 -6.50 -2.62 3.51
N VAL A 60 -7.02 -3.23 2.47
CA VAL A 60 -6.22 -3.70 1.33
C VAL A 60 -6.97 -3.40 0.05
N VAL A 61 -6.31 -2.68 -0.84
CA VAL A 61 -6.77 -2.48 -2.21
C VAL A 61 -5.74 -3.03 -3.18
N HIS A 62 -6.25 -3.63 -4.25
CA HIS A 62 -5.45 -4.14 -5.37
C HIS A 62 -5.63 -3.19 -6.54
N LEU A 63 -4.51 -2.77 -7.12
CA LEU A 63 -4.45 -2.01 -8.35
C LEU A 63 -3.59 -2.75 -9.37
N ASP A 64 -4.21 -3.18 -10.46
CA ASP A 64 -3.47 -3.60 -11.66
C ASP A 64 -3.18 -2.36 -12.50
N VAL A 65 -1.92 -2.13 -12.86
CA VAL A 65 -1.50 -1.01 -13.73
C VAL A 65 -0.69 -1.57 -14.90
N TRP A 66 -1.08 -1.19 -16.12
CA TRP A 66 -0.34 -1.56 -17.32
C TRP A 66 0.59 -0.43 -17.76
N LYS A 67 1.88 -0.72 -17.85
CA LYS A 67 2.92 0.19 -18.37
C LYS A 67 3.80 -0.59 -19.33
N SER A 68 3.97 -0.09 -20.55
CA SER A 68 4.84 -0.73 -21.57
C SER A 68 4.53 -2.22 -21.82
N ARG A 69 3.24 -2.60 -21.86
CA ARG A 69 2.73 -3.98 -22.01
C ARG A 69 3.05 -4.92 -20.84
N VAL A 70 3.60 -4.40 -19.74
CA VAL A 70 3.82 -5.15 -18.50
C VAL A 70 2.73 -4.80 -17.51
N LEU A 71 2.18 -5.83 -16.86
CA LEU A 71 1.21 -5.68 -15.78
C LEU A 71 1.93 -5.61 -14.44
N PHE A 72 1.76 -4.49 -13.74
CA PHE A 72 2.18 -4.31 -12.35
C PHE A 72 0.99 -4.54 -11.42
N LYS A 73 1.20 -5.33 -10.37
CA LYS A 73 0.21 -5.61 -9.33
C LYS A 73 0.59 -4.83 -8.08
N ILE A 74 -0.15 -3.79 -7.77
CA ILE A 74 0.13 -2.93 -6.62
C ILE A 74 -0.92 -3.23 -5.54
N LEU A 75 -0.46 -3.69 -4.38
CA LEU A 75 -1.28 -3.80 -3.18
C LEU A 75 -1.01 -2.59 -2.30
N ALA A 76 -1.99 -1.71 -2.16
CA ALA A 76 -1.92 -0.63 -1.19
C ALA A 76 -2.56 -1.11 0.12
N ILE A 77 -1.80 -1.04 1.21
CA ILE A 77 -2.17 -1.59 2.51
C ILE A 77 -2.14 -0.46 3.54
N TYR A 78 -3.23 -0.35 4.29
CA TYR A 78 -3.25 0.39 5.54
C TYR A 78 -3.49 -0.60 6.68
N ASN A 79 -2.53 -0.73 7.60
CA ASN A 79 -2.61 -1.61 8.74
C ASN A 79 -2.80 -0.76 10.00
N LEU A 80 -3.79 -1.06 10.84
CA LEU A 80 -3.98 -0.32 12.09
C LEU A 80 -2.80 -0.52 13.06
N PRO A 81 -2.53 0.45 13.95
CA PRO A 81 -1.59 0.26 15.05
C PRO A 81 -1.91 -1.00 15.86
N CYS A 82 -0.87 -1.67 16.38
CA CYS A 82 -1.00 -2.90 17.16
C CYS A 82 -1.69 -4.06 16.41
N ASN A 83 -1.58 -4.08 15.08
CA ASN A 83 -1.98 -5.22 14.25
C ASN A 83 -0.81 -5.83 13.49
N SER A 84 -0.86 -7.13 13.21
CA SER A 84 0.08 -7.76 12.29
C SER A 84 -0.39 -7.58 10.84
N PRO A 85 0.42 -6.97 9.95
CA PRO A 85 0.10 -6.96 8.53
C PRO A 85 0.08 -8.41 8.01
N ASP A 86 -0.81 -8.65 7.06
CA ASP A 86 -0.95 -9.93 6.38
C ASP A 86 -0.58 -9.75 4.91
N PHE A 87 0.32 -10.60 4.41
CA PHE A 87 0.81 -10.54 3.03
C PHE A 87 0.22 -11.66 2.17
N SER A 88 -0.66 -12.50 2.71
CA SER A 88 -1.25 -13.66 2.02
C SER A 88 -2.36 -13.32 1.02
N TYR A 89 -2.77 -12.04 0.93
CA TYR A 89 -3.98 -11.62 0.21
C TYR A 89 -4.00 -11.92 -1.30
N VAL A 90 -2.86 -12.02 -1.98
CA VAL A 90 -2.81 -12.14 -3.44
C VAL A 90 -1.63 -13.02 -3.87
N ASN A 91 -1.82 -13.82 -4.93
CA ASN A 91 -0.72 -14.57 -5.54
C ASN A 91 0.33 -13.60 -6.12
N HIS A 92 1.56 -13.69 -5.63
CA HIS A 92 2.65 -12.78 -5.98
C HIS A 92 3.29 -13.15 -7.31
N CYS A 93 3.67 -12.15 -8.11
CA CYS A 93 4.51 -12.35 -9.29
C CYS A 93 5.67 -11.34 -9.30
N LYS A 94 6.57 -11.48 -10.28
CA LYS A 94 7.75 -10.62 -10.42
C LYS A 94 7.46 -9.11 -10.48
N HIS A 95 6.24 -8.71 -10.84
CA HIS A 95 5.81 -7.31 -10.95
C HIS A 95 4.83 -6.90 -9.84
N THR A 96 4.90 -7.54 -8.68
CA THR A 96 4.11 -7.18 -7.51
C THR A 96 4.84 -6.12 -6.67
N ILE A 97 4.09 -5.12 -6.22
CA ILE A 97 4.53 -4.05 -5.32
C ILE A 97 3.55 -3.99 -4.15
N PHE A 98 4.04 -4.01 -2.93
CA PHE A 98 3.29 -3.62 -1.75
C PHE A 98 3.66 -2.21 -1.35
N VAL A 99 2.68 -1.38 -1.02
CA VAL A 99 2.88 0.01 -0.64
C VAL A 99 1.91 0.40 0.46
N GLY A 100 2.31 1.30 1.33
CA GLY A 100 1.41 1.93 2.29
C GLY A 100 1.96 1.92 3.71
N ASP A 101 1.05 2.09 4.67
CA ASP A 101 1.39 2.20 6.08
C ASP A 101 1.12 0.88 6.79
N PHE A 102 2.21 0.19 7.11
CA PHE A 102 2.17 -1.08 7.83
C PHE A 102 2.10 -0.92 9.37
N ASN A 103 2.20 0.31 9.90
CA ASN A 103 2.38 0.60 11.32
C ASN A 103 3.51 -0.24 11.97
N ALA A 104 4.55 -0.49 11.20
CA ALA A 104 5.65 -1.38 11.54
C ALA A 104 6.92 -0.60 11.87
N TYR A 105 7.46 -0.87 13.06
CA TYR A 105 8.74 -0.32 13.49
C TYR A 105 9.82 -1.29 13.04
N PHE A 106 10.74 -0.82 12.22
CA PHE A 106 11.78 -1.66 11.63
C PHE A 106 13.06 -0.83 11.43
N PRO A 107 14.22 -1.27 11.94
CA PRO A 107 15.45 -0.50 11.82
C PRO A 107 15.90 -0.18 10.40
N LYS A 108 15.59 -1.05 9.42
CA LYS A 108 15.96 -0.80 8.02
C LYS A 108 15.27 0.43 7.41
N TRP A 109 14.20 0.94 8.01
CA TRP A 109 13.55 2.18 7.58
C TRP A 109 13.45 3.25 8.68
N GLY A 110 14.38 3.23 9.65
CA GLY A 110 14.63 4.40 10.52
C GLY A 110 14.14 4.32 11.97
N TYR A 111 13.56 3.19 12.41
CA TYR A 111 13.20 3.01 13.83
C TYR A 111 14.38 2.48 14.65
N SER A 112 14.43 2.80 15.94
CA SER A 112 15.47 2.28 16.84
C SER A 112 15.24 0.82 17.26
N ASN A 113 14.00 0.35 17.16
CA ASN A 113 13.58 -0.99 17.55
C ASN A 113 12.65 -1.64 16.51
N THR A 114 12.41 -2.94 16.69
CA THR A 114 11.44 -3.70 15.91
C THR A 114 10.22 -4.01 16.76
N ASN A 115 9.01 -3.62 16.31
CA ASN A 115 7.76 -4.04 16.93
C ASN A 115 7.22 -5.32 16.27
N GLU A 116 6.10 -5.89 16.75
CA GLU A 116 5.54 -7.14 16.20
C GLU A 116 5.27 -7.04 14.69
N SER A 117 4.63 -5.95 14.24
CA SER A 117 4.34 -5.69 12.84
C SER A 117 5.62 -5.59 12.00
N GLY A 118 6.66 -4.94 12.51
CA GLY A 118 7.98 -4.87 11.89
C GLY A 118 8.70 -6.20 11.83
N GLY A 119 8.57 -7.04 12.86
CA GLY A 119 9.04 -8.42 12.84
C GLY A 119 8.34 -9.23 11.75
N ARG A 120 7.04 -9.00 11.53
CA ARG A 120 6.30 -9.66 10.44
C ARG A 120 6.77 -9.22 9.06
N VAL A 121 6.99 -7.91 8.86
CA VAL A 121 7.59 -7.38 7.62
C VAL A 121 8.98 -7.97 7.42
N GLN A 122 9.82 -7.98 8.46
CA GLN A 122 11.17 -8.52 8.39
C GLN A 122 11.16 -10.01 8.00
N ASN A 123 10.27 -10.80 8.60
CA ASN A 123 10.11 -12.22 8.27
C ASN A 123 9.61 -12.42 6.84
N PHE A 124 8.68 -11.58 6.37
CA PHE A 124 8.21 -11.63 4.99
C PHE A 124 9.36 -11.33 4.00
N LEU A 125 10.16 -10.29 4.26
CA LEU A 125 11.31 -9.94 3.43
C LEU A 125 12.40 -11.03 3.46
N SER A 126 12.64 -11.69 4.59
CA SER A 126 13.67 -12.74 4.69
C SER A 126 13.24 -14.08 4.09
N SER A 127 11.94 -14.34 3.98
CA SER A 127 11.38 -15.60 3.46
C SER A 127 10.84 -15.48 2.04
N SER A 128 10.96 -14.32 1.41
CA SER A 128 10.45 -14.06 0.07
C SER A 128 11.52 -13.46 -0.84
N ILE A 129 11.13 -13.28 -2.10
CA ILE A 129 11.92 -12.64 -3.15
C ILE A 129 11.76 -11.11 -3.17
N PHE A 130 10.98 -10.56 -2.23
CA PHE A 130 10.73 -9.13 -2.12
C PHE A 130 11.86 -8.41 -1.38
N GLU A 131 12.14 -7.21 -1.83
CA GLU A 131 13.10 -6.29 -1.26
C GLU A 131 12.40 -5.06 -0.72
N LEU A 132 12.98 -4.49 0.34
CA LEU A 132 12.54 -3.22 0.87
C LEU A 132 13.13 -2.08 0.05
N VAL A 133 12.27 -1.16 -0.39
CA VAL A 133 12.68 0.10 -1.00
C VAL A 133 12.21 1.23 -0.11
N TYR A 134 13.18 1.91 0.47
CA TYR A 134 12.95 2.99 1.40
C TYR A 134 13.99 4.08 1.19
N ASN A 135 13.51 5.32 1.03
CA ASN A 135 14.38 6.48 0.98
C ASN A 135 14.30 7.22 2.32
N LYS A 136 15.41 7.26 3.06
CA LYS A 136 15.49 8.01 4.33
C LYS A 136 15.29 9.52 4.16
N GLU A 137 15.56 10.05 2.97
CA GLU A 137 15.40 11.47 2.64
C GLU A 137 13.95 11.82 2.32
N ASP A 138 13.14 10.82 1.97
CA ASP A 138 11.70 10.92 1.79
C ASP A 138 10.99 9.80 2.56
N PRO A 139 10.88 9.94 3.90
CA PRO A 139 10.38 8.88 4.76
C PRO A 139 8.87 8.63 4.60
N THR A 140 8.18 9.41 3.76
CA THR A 140 6.73 9.35 3.62
C THR A 140 6.25 8.20 2.75
N LEU A 141 7.14 7.57 1.97
CA LEU A 141 6.81 6.50 1.05
C LEU A 141 7.61 5.22 1.35
N ILE A 142 6.91 4.18 1.81
CA ILE A 142 7.47 2.83 1.96
C ILE A 142 6.85 1.94 0.89
N TYR A 143 7.68 1.33 0.04
CA TYR A 143 7.24 0.24 -0.83
C TYR A 143 8.16 -0.97 -0.72
N ILE A 144 7.55 -2.15 -0.77
CA ILE A 144 8.22 -3.44 -0.78
C ILE A 144 7.97 -4.01 -2.17
N THR A 145 9.05 -4.29 -2.90
CA THR A 145 8.95 -4.71 -4.30
C THR A 145 10.03 -5.73 -4.62
N MET A 146 9.81 -6.50 -5.67
CA MET A 146 10.83 -7.36 -6.24
C MET A 146 12.00 -6.54 -6.80
N ALA A 147 13.24 -7.03 -6.63
CA ALA A 147 14.44 -6.38 -7.17
C ALA A 147 14.32 -6.03 -8.67
N GLU A 148 13.76 -6.96 -9.46
CA GLU A 148 13.56 -6.78 -10.90
C GLU A 148 12.52 -5.70 -11.25
N ALA A 149 11.64 -5.32 -10.34
CA ALA A 149 10.68 -4.24 -10.54
C ALA A 149 11.28 -2.84 -10.29
N LEU A 150 12.42 -2.76 -9.59
CA LEU A 150 13.12 -1.48 -9.31
C LEU A 150 13.60 -0.79 -10.59
N SER A 151 14.11 -1.54 -11.57
CA SER A 151 14.59 -0.99 -12.84
C SER A 151 13.50 -0.36 -13.72
N TRP A 152 12.23 -0.47 -13.32
CA TRP A 152 11.08 0.08 -14.04
C TRP A 152 10.39 1.23 -13.28
N ILE A 153 10.74 1.40 -12.01
CA ILE A 153 10.28 2.47 -11.12
C ILE A 153 11.19 3.70 -11.29
N TYR A 154 12.50 3.49 -11.50
CA TYR A 154 13.49 4.52 -11.80
C TYR A 154 13.70 4.71 -13.31
#